data_AF-A0A8C4V7B1-F1
#
_entry.id   AF-A0A8C4V7B1-F1
#
_cell.length_a   1.000
_cell.length_b   1.000
_cell.length_c   1.000
_cell.angle_alpha   90.00
_cell.angle_beta   90.00
_cell.angle_gamma   90.00
#
_symmetry.space_group_name_H-M   'P 1'
#
loop_
_entity.id
_entity.type
_entity.pdbx_description
1 polymer ?
#
loop_
_entity_poly.entity_id
_entity_poly.type
_entity_poly.pdbx_seq_one_letter_code
_entity_poly.pdbx_strand_id
1 'polypeptide(L)'
;MAARGGQREPPDPVRQNQLLCERVRKERQCQRLRTQYSVNPLHRVHTITKKPMSWHDNIEEPADAEFLSLIHHAALEPTKKYSEPQTESQEIGWNTQPLIHVDRTDCRLYFPHRRTDITK
;
A
#
# COMPACT_ATOMS: atom_id res chain seq x y z
N MET A 1 -1.53 55.85 10.08
CA MET A 1 -2.94 56.32 10.07
C MET A 1 -3.84 55.11 10.25
N ALA A 2 -4.24 54.78 11.49
CA ALA A 2 -5.19 53.70 11.76
C ALA A 2 -6.63 54.26 11.61
N ALA A 3 -7.45 53.62 10.77
CA ALA A 3 -8.83 54.03 10.57
C ALA A 3 -9.61 53.87 11.88
N ARG A 4 -10.26 54.95 12.33
CA ARG A 4 -11.10 54.98 13.53
C ARG A 4 -12.25 53.98 13.38
N GLY A 5 -12.36 53.04 14.31
CA GLY A 5 -13.46 52.08 14.37
C GLY A 5 -14.77 52.78 14.71
N GLY A 6 -15.60 53.08 13.70
CA GLY A 6 -17.00 53.43 13.90
C GLY A 6 -17.78 52.24 14.47
N GLN A 7 -18.81 52.52 15.28
CA GLN A 7 -19.71 51.49 15.79
C GLN A 7 -20.30 50.70 14.62
N ARG A 8 -19.98 49.41 14.52
CA ARG A 8 -20.58 48.53 13.50
C ARG A 8 -21.98 48.16 13.96
N GLU A 9 -22.96 48.41 13.11
CA GLU A 9 -24.32 47.91 13.31
C GLU A 9 -24.30 46.39 13.49
N PRO A 10 -25.13 45.83 14.39
CA PRO A 10 -25.21 44.40 14.59
C PRO A 10 -25.61 43.74 13.26
N PRO A 11 -24.84 42.75 12.79
CA PRO A 11 -25.08 42.16 11.49
C PRO A 11 -26.42 41.41 11.47
N ASP A 12 -27.21 41.66 10.44
CA ASP A 12 -28.49 41.00 10.23
C ASP A 12 -28.30 39.48 10.08
N PRO A 13 -28.92 38.65 10.95
CA PRO A 13 -28.78 37.20 10.92
C PRO A 13 -29.30 36.58 9.62
N VAL A 14 -30.32 37.18 8.97
CA VAL A 14 -30.86 36.67 7.71
C VAL A 14 -29.82 36.79 6.60
N ARG A 15 -29.19 37.97 6.50
CA ARG A 15 -28.12 38.22 5.54
C ARG A 15 -26.87 37.37 5.79
N GLN A 16 -26.52 37.11 7.05
CA GLN A 16 -25.40 36.22 7.38
C GLN A 16 -25.66 34.78 6.92
N ASN A 17 -26.88 34.27 7.14
CA ASN A 17 -27.27 32.94 6.70
C ASN A 17 -27.20 32.81 5.17
N GLN A 18 -27.63 33.82 4.43
CA GLN A 18 -27.53 33.83 2.96
C GLN A 18 -26.07 33.73 2.49
N LEU A 19 -25.16 34.49 3.10
CA LEU A 19 -23.73 34.42 2.78
C LEU A 19 -23.13 33.04 3.10
N LEU A 20 -23.56 32.43 4.20
CA LEU A 20 -23.11 31.09 4.59
C LEU A 20 -23.62 30.02 3.62
N CYS A 21 -24.88 30.08 3.22
CA CYS A 21 -25.45 29.20 2.21
C CYS A 21 -24.74 29.33 0.85
N GLU A 22 -24.46 30.56 0.40
CA GLU A 22 -23.72 30.81 -0.84
C GLU A 22 -22.28 30.30 -0.77
N ARG A 23 -21.61 30.44 0.37
CA ARG A 23 -20.27 29.86 0.59
C ARG A 23 -20.31 28.33 0.46
N VAL A 24 -21.23 27.67 1.14
CA VAL A 24 -21.38 26.20 1.09
C VAL A 24 -21.69 25.73 -0.33
N ARG A 25 -22.53 26.45 -1.09
CA ARG A 25 -22.81 26.14 -2.51
C ARG A 25 -21.56 26.20 -3.37
N LYS A 26 -20.76 27.26 -3.25
CA LYS A 26 -19.53 27.45 -4.03
C LYS A 26 -18.47 26.41 -3.67
N GLU A 27 -18.31 26.10 -2.39
CA GLU A 27 -17.42 25.04 -1.93
C GLU A 27 -17.82 23.67 -2.50
N ARG A 28 -19.11 23.34 -2.47
CA ARG A 28 -19.63 22.09 -3.05
C ARG A 28 -19.49 22.03 -4.57
N GLN A 29 -19.65 23.15 -5.28
CA GLN A 29 -19.46 23.21 -6.73
C GLN A 29 -18.00 22.94 -7.13
N CYS A 30 -17.04 23.45 -6.35
CA CYS A 30 -15.61 23.27 -6.59
C CYS A 30 -15.04 21.95 -6.04
N GLN A 31 -15.75 21.30 -5.10
CA GLN A 31 -15.34 20.01 -4.56
C GLN A 31 -15.75 18.86 -5.47
N ARG A 32 -14.77 18.29 -6.18
CA ARG A 32 -14.96 17.02 -6.88
C ARG A 32 -14.87 15.87 -5.87
N LEU A 33 -16.00 15.53 -5.24
CA LEU A 33 -16.12 14.38 -4.36
C LEU A 33 -15.88 13.09 -5.16
N ARG A 34 -14.70 12.49 -4.98
CA ARG A 34 -14.43 11.14 -5.47
C ARG A 34 -15.03 10.15 -4.47
N THR A 35 -16.21 9.63 -4.78
CA THR A 35 -16.88 8.59 -3.99
C THR A 35 -16.25 7.22 -4.21
N GLN A 36 -15.60 7.03 -5.35
CA GLN A 36 -14.84 5.83 -5.68
C GLN A 36 -13.36 6.17 -5.59
N TYR A 37 -12.68 5.52 -4.65
CA TYR A 37 -11.23 5.52 -4.53
C TYR A 37 -10.75 4.08 -4.64
N SER A 38 -9.75 3.85 -5.47
CA SER A 38 -8.99 2.60 -5.49
C SER A 38 -7.57 2.90 -5.04
N VAL A 39 -7.01 2.00 -4.23
CA VAL A 39 -5.58 2.07 -3.88
C VAL A 39 -4.80 1.73 -5.15
N ASN A 40 -3.80 2.54 -5.51
CA ASN A 40 -2.93 2.23 -6.63
C ASN A 40 -2.15 0.92 -6.31
N PRO A 41 -2.40 -0.18 -7.04
CA PRO A 41 -1.80 -1.49 -6.74
C PRO A 41 -0.28 -1.51 -6.87
N LEU A 42 0.29 -0.58 -7.64
CA LEU A 42 1.72 -0.51 -7.95
C LEU A 42 2.49 0.41 -7.01
N HIS A 43 1.79 1.15 -6.14
CA HIS A 43 2.43 2.03 -5.18
C HIS A 43 2.63 1.31 -3.85
N ARG A 44 3.84 1.36 -3.27
CA ARG A 44 4.09 0.80 -1.95
C ARG A 44 3.25 1.54 -0.90
N VAL A 45 2.36 0.81 -0.24
CA VAL A 45 1.61 1.29 0.93
C VAL A 45 2.37 0.85 2.17
N HIS A 46 2.81 1.81 2.98
CA HIS A 46 3.38 1.52 4.30
C HIS A 46 2.23 1.27 5.28
N THR A 47 2.16 0.07 5.83
CA THR A 47 1.18 -0.26 6.87
C THR A 47 1.49 0.58 8.12
N ILE A 48 0.62 1.54 8.42
CA ILE A 48 0.64 2.23 9.70
C ILE A 48 0.24 1.19 10.76
N THR A 49 1.09 1.01 11.77
CA THR A 49 0.81 0.06 12.84
C THR A 49 -0.44 0.52 13.60
N LYS A 50 -1.36 -0.42 13.83
CA LYS A 50 -2.59 -0.17 14.60
C LYS A 50 -2.23 0.23 16.02
N LYS A 51 -3.10 1.02 16.65
CA LYS A 51 -2.95 1.36 18.07
C LYS A 51 -3.16 0.07 18.87
N PRO A 52 -2.20 -0.35 19.73
CA PRO A 52 -2.19 -1.68 20.33
C PRO A 52 -3.43 -2.01 21.18
N MET A 53 -4.13 -0.99 21.71
CA MET A 53 -5.32 -1.15 22.55
C MET A 53 -6.64 -0.74 21.87
N SER A 54 -6.65 -0.54 20.56
CA SER A 54 -7.86 -0.11 19.85
C SER A 54 -8.81 -1.27 19.62
N TRP A 55 -9.92 -1.29 20.36
CA TRP A 55 -10.92 -2.36 20.28
C TRP A 55 -11.53 -2.49 18.87
N HIS A 56 -11.77 -1.36 18.19
CA HIS A 56 -12.31 -1.31 16.82
C HIS A 56 -11.32 -1.81 15.77
N ASP A 57 -10.01 -1.62 16.00
CA ASP A 57 -8.98 -2.10 15.07
C ASP A 57 -8.71 -3.62 15.20
N ASN A 58 -9.19 -4.25 16.27
CA ASN A 58 -9.03 -5.68 16.55
C ASN A 58 -10.20 -6.53 16.05
N ILE A 59 -11.22 -5.94 15.45
CA ILE A 59 -12.31 -6.67 14.79
C ILE A 59 -11.74 -7.23 13.48
N GLU A 60 -11.55 -8.55 13.40
CA GLU A 60 -11.22 -9.23 12.15
C GLU A 60 -12.44 -9.21 11.23
N GLU A 61 -12.52 -8.18 10.40
CA GLU A 61 -13.43 -8.20 9.25
C GLU A 61 -12.86 -9.15 8.19
N PRO A 62 -13.69 -9.99 7.55
CA PRO A 62 -13.23 -10.80 6.44
C PRO A 62 -12.76 -9.88 5.33
N ALA A 63 -11.47 -9.95 5.01
CA ALA A 63 -10.88 -9.14 3.96
C ALA A 63 -11.56 -9.46 2.61
N ASP A 64 -11.76 -8.42 1.80
CA ASP A 64 -12.32 -8.55 0.46
C ASP A 64 -11.50 -9.56 -0.35
N ALA A 65 -12.18 -10.51 -1.00
CA ALA A 65 -11.55 -11.57 -1.78
C ALA A 65 -10.72 -10.99 -2.93
N GLU A 66 -11.19 -9.90 -3.55
CA GLU A 66 -10.45 -9.21 -4.60
C GLU A 66 -9.13 -8.63 -4.06
N PHE A 67 -9.17 -8.01 -2.88
CA PHE A 67 -7.99 -7.46 -2.22
C PHE A 67 -6.98 -8.54 -1.84
N LEU A 68 -7.44 -9.68 -1.30
CA LEU A 68 -6.58 -10.82 -1.00
C LEU A 68 -5.92 -11.37 -2.28
N SER A 69 -6.68 -11.53 -3.36
CA SER A 69 -6.16 -12.00 -4.64
C SER A 69 -5.06 -11.09 -5.19
N LEU A 70 -5.21 -9.77 -5.02
CA LEU A 70 -4.24 -8.77 -5.46
C LEU A 70 -2.93 -8.85 -4.67
N ILE A 71 -3.03 -9.02 -3.35
CA ILE A 71 -1.85 -9.23 -2.48
C ILE A 71 -1.14 -10.53 -2.86
N HIS A 72 -1.88 -11.62 -3.02
CA HIS A 72 -1.31 -12.90 -3.42
C HIS A 72 -0.60 -12.78 -4.78
N HIS A 73 -1.25 -12.15 -5.76
CA HIS A 73 -0.65 -11.87 -7.06
C HIS A 73 0.62 -11.03 -6.93
N ALA A 74 0.62 -9.97 -6.11
CA ALA A 74 1.78 -9.13 -5.87
C ALA A 74 2.93 -9.86 -5.15
N ALA A 75 2.63 -10.92 -4.37
CA ALA A 75 3.63 -11.75 -3.71
C ALA A 75 4.20 -12.87 -4.60
N LEU A 76 3.62 -13.14 -5.78
CA LEU A 76 4.12 -14.18 -6.69
C LEU A 76 5.56 -13.90 -7.17
N GLU A 77 6.26 -14.98 -7.49
CA GLU A 77 7.58 -14.95 -8.12
C GLU A 77 7.52 -14.26 -9.49
N PRO A 78 8.58 -13.55 -9.91
CA PRO A 78 8.61 -12.89 -11.23
C PRO A 78 8.30 -13.83 -12.40
N THR A 79 8.79 -15.07 -12.35
CA THR A 79 8.56 -16.12 -13.37
C THR A 79 7.10 -16.56 -13.47
N LYS A 80 6.30 -16.38 -12.42
CA LYS A 80 4.85 -16.65 -12.44
C LYS A 80 4.03 -15.45 -12.89
N LYS A 81 4.61 -14.24 -12.83
CA LYS A 81 3.94 -12.97 -13.19
C LYS A 81 4.16 -12.57 -14.64
N TYR A 82 5.36 -12.82 -15.16
CA TYR A 82 5.78 -12.36 -16.48
C TYR A 82 6.29 -13.55 -17.30
N SER A 83 6.07 -13.52 -18.61
CA SER A 83 6.60 -14.54 -19.53
C SER A 83 8.12 -14.43 -19.69
N GLU A 84 8.65 -13.22 -19.55
CA GLU A 84 10.04 -12.87 -19.81
C GLU A 84 10.58 -11.96 -18.69
N PRO A 85 11.89 -12.01 -18.40
CA PRO A 85 12.51 -11.15 -17.40
C PRO A 85 12.33 -9.69 -17.78
N GLN A 86 11.89 -8.88 -16.81
CA GLN A 86 11.64 -7.44 -17.05
C GLN A 86 12.86 -6.57 -16.74
N THR A 87 13.85 -7.12 -16.03
CA THR A 87 15.08 -6.42 -15.66
C THR A 87 16.28 -7.34 -15.78
N GLU A 88 17.47 -6.79 -16.05
CA GLU A 88 18.73 -7.55 -16.15
C GLU A 88 19.00 -8.39 -14.89
N SER A 89 18.65 -7.87 -13.71
CA SER A 89 18.77 -8.61 -12.45
C SER A 89 17.89 -9.85 -12.37
N GLN A 90 16.74 -9.85 -13.04
CA GLN A 90 15.85 -11.01 -13.10
C GLN A 90 16.39 -12.08 -14.05
N GLU A 91 17.16 -11.72 -15.07
CA GLU A 91 17.73 -12.67 -16.05
C GLU A 91 18.63 -13.72 -15.37
N ILE A 92 19.46 -13.28 -14.41
CA ILE A 92 20.40 -14.15 -13.69
C ILE A 92 19.67 -15.30 -12.97
N GLY A 93 18.51 -15.01 -12.40
CA GLY A 93 17.71 -15.96 -11.61
C GLY A 93 16.49 -16.50 -12.35
N TRP A 94 16.35 -16.24 -13.65
CA TRP A 94 15.11 -16.59 -14.38
C TRP A 94 14.95 -18.10 -14.53
N ASN A 95 16.04 -18.78 -14.90
CA ASN A 95 16.09 -20.24 -15.06
C ASN A 95 16.89 -20.85 -13.90
N THR A 96 16.21 -21.15 -12.78
CA THR A 96 16.84 -21.72 -11.58
C THR A 96 17.02 -23.24 -11.64
N GLN A 97 16.36 -23.91 -12.58
CA GLN A 97 16.46 -25.36 -12.72
C GLN A 97 17.82 -25.73 -13.33
N PRO A 98 18.65 -26.52 -12.64
CA PRO A 98 19.93 -26.93 -13.17
C PRO A 98 19.74 -27.88 -14.37
N LEU A 99 20.59 -27.73 -15.38
CA LEU A 99 20.59 -28.60 -16.58
C LEU A 99 20.81 -30.07 -16.25
N ILE A 100 21.58 -30.33 -15.19
CA ILE A 100 21.84 -31.67 -14.67
C ILE A 100 21.16 -31.77 -13.32
N HIS A 101 20.31 -32.78 -13.15
CA HIS A 101 19.73 -33.07 -11.85
C HIS A 101 20.83 -33.56 -10.91
N VAL A 102 21.20 -32.74 -9.93
CA VAL A 102 22.17 -33.12 -8.91
C VAL A 102 21.43 -33.78 -7.76
N ASP A 103 21.56 -35.09 -7.64
CA ASP A 103 21.12 -35.80 -6.45
C ASP A 103 22.03 -35.47 -5.26
N ARG A 104 21.52 -34.68 -4.32
CA ARG A 104 22.25 -34.29 -3.10
C ARG A 104 22.26 -35.41 -2.04
N THR A 105 21.58 -36.52 -2.29
CA THR A 105 21.60 -37.69 -1.41
C THR A 105 22.67 -38.70 -1.82
N ASP A 106 23.11 -38.69 -3.08
CA ASP A 106 24.16 -39.57 -3.56
C ASP A 106 25.53 -39.16 -2.99
N CYS A 107 26.01 -39.94 -2.03
CA CYS A 107 27.31 -39.76 -1.39
C CYS A 107 28.50 -40.01 -2.32
N ARG A 108 28.28 -40.54 -3.54
CA ARG A 108 29.33 -40.71 -4.56
C ARG A 108 29.66 -39.43 -5.30
N LEU A 109 28.72 -38.50 -5.38
CA LEU A 109 28.83 -37.28 -6.19
C LEU A 109 28.69 -36.01 -5.35
N TYR A 110 28.05 -36.07 -4.18
CA TYR A 110 27.80 -34.92 -3.32
C TYR A 110 28.70 -34.93 -2.06
N PHE A 111 29.77 -34.13 -2.10
CA PHE A 111 30.76 -33.99 -1.01
C PHE A 111 30.79 -32.57 -0.41
N PRO A 112 29.75 -32.16 0.34
CA PRO A 112 29.76 -30.85 0.99
C PRO A 112 30.80 -30.82 2.11
N HIS A 113 31.42 -29.66 2.34
CA HIS A 113 32.24 -29.46 3.53
C HIS A 113 31.37 -29.54 4.77
N ARG A 114 31.72 -30.46 5.68
CA ARG A 114 31.04 -30.64 6.95
C ARG A 114 31.96 -30.13 8.05
N ARG A 115 31.47 -29.15 8.81
CA ARG A 115 32.12 -28.75 10.06
C ARG A 115 31.84 -29.81 11.11
N THR A 116 32.87 -30.22 11.82
CA THR A 116 32.76 -31.08 12.99
C THR A 116 33.14 -30.26 14.22
N ASP A 117 32.90 -30.80 15.42
CA ASP A 117 33.27 -30.10 16.66
C ASP A 117 34.76 -29.75 16.76
N ILE A 118 35.60 -30.49 16.03
CA ILE A 118 37.05 -30.29 15.93
C ILE A 118 37.40 -29.18 14.94
N THR A 119 36.64 -29.04 13.84
CA THR A 119 36.95 -28.15 12.70
C THR A 119 36.05 -26.91 12.62
N LYS A 120 35.45 -26.48 13.75
CA LYS A 120 34.51 -25.34 13.85
C LYS A 120 34.87 -24.14 12.96
#